data_AF-A0A838DD17-F1
#
_entry.id   AF-A0A838DD17-F1
#
_cell.length_a   1.000
_cell.length_b   1.000
_cell.length_c   1.000
_cell.angle_alpha   90.00
_cell.angle_beta   90.00
_cell.angle_gamma   90.00
#
_symmetry.space_group_name_H-M   'P 1'
#
loop_
_entity.id
_entity.type
_entity.pdbx_description
1 polymer ?
#
loop_
_entity_poly.entity_id
_entity_poly.type
_entity_poly.pdbx_seq_one_letter_code
_entity_poly.pdbx_strand_id
1 'polypeptide(L)' 'MKQFNYLTTKELAKEIGRPVSTIQRWTRMRVIPQIRAGWRTRLYDPSAVRRALEKLSVTEV' A
#
# COMPACT_ATOMS: atom_id res chain seq x y z
N MET A 1 -9.94 13.20 -14.41
CA MET A 1 -10.54 12.00 -13.80
C MET A 1 -9.44 11.22 -13.09
N LYS A 2 -9.49 11.03 -11.77
CA LYS A 2 -8.52 10.18 -11.05
C LYS A 2 -8.87 8.72 -11.35
N GLN A 3 -8.10 8.09 -12.22
CA GLN A 3 -8.22 6.66 -12.48
C GLN A 3 -7.68 5.93 -11.24
N PHE A 4 -8.58 5.43 -10.39
CA PHE A 4 -8.19 4.63 -9.23
C PHE A 4 -7.80 3.24 -9.71
N ASN A 5 -6.53 3.12 -10.14
CA ASN A 5 -5.97 1.83 -10.51
C ASN A 5 -5.60 1.11 -9.21
N TYR A 6 -6.53 0.28 -8.73
CA TYR A 6 -6.31 -0.53 -7.54
C TYR A 6 -5.31 -1.65 -7.85
N LEU A 7 -4.22 -1.68 -7.10
CA LEU A 7 -3.15 -2.65 -7.30
C LEU A 7 -3.27 -3.80 -6.30
N THR A 8 -2.93 -5.00 -6.75
CA THR A 8 -2.68 -6.13 -5.85
C THR A 8 -1.37 -5.92 -5.08
N THR A 9 -1.15 -6.72 -4.03
CA THR A 9 0.11 -6.66 -3.25
C THR A 9 1.37 -6.80 -4.12
N LYS A 10 1.32 -7.65 -5.16
CA LYS A 10 2.46 -7.88 -6.07
C LYS A 10 2.71 -6.69 -6.98
N GLU A 11 1.66 -6.10 -7.52
CA GLU A 11 1.77 -4.92 -8.38
C GLU A 11 2.23 -3.70 -7.58
N LEU A 12 1.69 -3.48 -6.38
CA LEU A 12 2.13 -2.42 -5.49
C LEU A 12 3.62 -2.57 -5.11
N ALA A 13 4.07 -3.79 -4.85
CA ALA A 13 5.47 -4.08 -4.58
C ALA A 13 6.38 -3.67 -5.77
N LYS A 14 5.96 -3.98 -7.00
CA LYS A 14 6.67 -3.58 -8.22
C LYS A 14 6.66 -2.06 -8.42
N GLU A 15 5.51 -1.42 -8.19
CA GLU A 15 5.30 0.03 -8.32
C GLU A 15 6.19 0.84 -7.36
N ILE A 16 6.33 0.38 -6.11
CA ILE A 16 7.12 1.06 -5.07
C ILE A 16 8.58 0.58 -5.06
N GLY A 17 8.92 -0.47 -5.82
CA GLY A 17 10.27 -1.05 -5.83
C GLY A 17 10.64 -1.69 -4.49
N ARG A 18 9.67 -2.30 -3.79
CA ARG A 18 9.88 -2.93 -2.47
C ARG A 18 9.47 -4.40 -2.49
N PRO A 19 10.08 -5.26 -1.66
CA PRO A 19 9.67 -6.66 -1.54
C PRO A 19 8.22 -6.79 -1.11
N VAL A 20 7.51 -7.81 -1.64
CA VAL A 20 6.14 -8.15 -1.24
C VAL A 20 6.02 -8.37 0.27
N SER A 21 7.04 -8.97 0.90
CA SER A 21 7.11 -9.16 2.35
C SER A 21 7.05 -7.83 3.13
N THR A 22 7.66 -6.78 2.59
CA THR A 22 7.63 -5.42 3.17
C THR A 22 6.20 -4.87 3.12
N ILE A 23 5.53 -4.99 1.98
CA ILE A 23 4.12 -4.56 1.84
C ILE A 23 3.22 -5.33 2.81
N GLN A 24 3.40 -6.65 2.92
CA GLN A 24 2.65 -7.48 3.87
C GLN A 24 2.91 -7.06 5.32
N ARG A 25 4.15 -6.75 5.69
CA ARG A 25 4.52 -6.23 7.01
C ARG A 25 3.81 -4.90 7.29
N TRP A 26 3.90 -3.93 6.39
CA TRP A 26 3.19 -2.64 6.52
C TRP A 26 1.68 -2.81 6.64
N THR A 27 1.12 -3.76 5.90
CA THR A 27 -0.31 -4.09 5.97
C THR A 27 -0.69 -4.69 7.34
N ARG A 28 0.13 -5.61 7.88
CA ARG A 28 -0.08 -6.20 9.21
C ARG A 28 0.04 -5.14 10.32
N MET A 29 1.00 -4.25 10.20
CA MET A 29 1.24 -3.14 11.13
C MET A 29 0.24 -1.98 10.93
N ARG A 30 -0.68 -2.08 9.97
CA ARG A 30 -1.67 -1.03 9.63
C ARG A 30 -1.05 0.32 9.26
N VAL A 31 0.18 0.31 8.74
CA VAL A 31 0.90 1.50 8.28
C VAL A 31 0.31 2.04 6.97
N ILE A 32 -0.09 1.13 6.08
CA ILE A 32 -0.65 1.49 4.77
C ILE A 32 -2.15 1.16 4.70
N PRO A 33 -2.95 1.99 4.01
CA PRO A 33 -4.36 1.70 3.79
C PRO A 33 -4.53 0.49 2.86
N GLN A 34 -5.48 -0.38 3.19
CA GLN A 34 -5.84 -1.55 2.39
C GLN A 34 -7.35 -1.59 2.15
N ILE A 35 -7.75 -2.10 0.99
CA ILE A 35 -9.15 -2.38 0.65
C ILE A 35 -9.32 -3.89 0.57
N ARG A 36 -10.29 -4.44 1.29
CA ARG A 36 -10.65 -5.85 1.19
C ARG A 36 -11.63 -6.04 0.04
N ALA A 37 -11.19 -6.70 -1.02
CA ALA A 37 -11.99 -7.04 -2.20
C ALA A 37 -12.45 -8.51 -2.16
N GLY A 38 -12.86 -8.97 -0.97
CA GLY A 38 -13.28 -10.35 -0.71
C GLY A 38 -12.54 -11.03 0.45
N TRP A 39 -12.70 -12.35 0.57
CA TRP A 39 -12.21 -13.15 1.70
C TRP A 39 -10.67 -13.16 1.81
N ARG A 40 -9.96 -13.14 0.67
CA ARG A 40 -8.49 -13.22 0.61
C ARG A 40 -7.83 -12.13 -0.23
N THR A 41 -8.60 -11.36 -0.99
CA THR A 41 -8.06 -10.37 -1.93
C THR A 41 -7.91 -9.02 -1.25
N ARG A 42 -6.70 -8.46 -1.34
CA ARG A 42 -6.38 -7.12 -0.86
C ARG A 42 -5.96 -6.27 -2.04
N LEU A 43 -6.58 -5.10 -2.12
CA LEU A 43 -6.30 -4.08 -3.11
C LEU A 43 -5.76 -2.84 -2.42
N TYR A 44 -4.90 -2.11 -3.13
CA TYR A 44 -4.23 -0.94 -2.62
C TYR A 44 -4.33 0.19 -3.64
N ASP A 45 -4.65 1.39 -3.15
CA ASP A 45 -4.51 2.61 -3.94
C ASP A 45 -3.06 3.09 -3.79
N PRO A 46 -2.24 3.08 -4.86
CA PRO A 46 -0.84 3.50 -4.79
C PRO A 46 -0.68 4.95 -4.33
N SER A 47 -1.63 5.85 -4.63
CA SER A 47 -1.58 7.24 -4.17
C SER A 47 -1.79 7.35 -2.66
N ALA A 48 -2.76 6.59 -2.13
CA ALA A 48 -3.03 6.57 -0.70
C ALA A 48 -1.89 5.92 0.09
N VAL A 49 -1.28 4.86 -0.47
CA VAL A 49 -0.10 4.21 0.11
C VAL A 49 1.08 5.18 0.16
N ARG A 50 1.39 5.90 -0.93
CA ARG A 50 2.47 6.89 -0.95
C ARG A 50 2.26 7.96 0.14
N ARG A 51 1.06 8.53 0.24
CA ARG A 51 0.73 9.52 1.29
C ARG A 51 0.91 8.99 2.69
N ALA A 52 0.54 7.72 2.94
CA ALA A 52 0.72 7.10 4.24
C ALA A 52 2.21 6.90 4.58
N LEU A 53 3.03 6.51 3.60
CA LEU A 53 4.47 6.39 3.75
C LEU A 53 5.15 7.75 3.97
N GLU A 54 4.75 8.79 3.23
CA GLU A 54 5.24 10.16 3.43
C GLU A 54 4.92 10.67 4.84
N LYS A 55 3.71 10.41 5.35
CA LYS A 55 3.33 10.78 6.71
C LYS A 55 4.20 10.06 7.76
N LEU A 56 4.55 8.80 7.51
CA LEU A 56 5.45 8.05 8.39
C LEU A 56 6.85 8.68 8.41
N SER A 57 7.42 9.02 7.25
CA SER A 57 8.74 9.65 7.17
C SER A 57 8.80 11.05 7.79
N VAL A 58 7.70 11.82 7.72
CA VAL A 58 7.61 13.15 8.35
C VAL A 58 7.58 13.06 9.88
N THR A 59 7.23 11.90 10.45
CA THR A 59 7.14 11.72 11.91
C THR A 59 8.51 11.36 12.53
N GLU A 60 9.53 11.02 11.74
CA GLU A 60 10.88 10.66 12.23
C GLU A 60 11.85 11.86 12.28
N VAL A 61 11.36 13.09 12.44
CA VAL A 61 12.17 14.33 12.53
C VAL A 61 12.09 14.96 13.90
#